data_AF-A0ABD0Q5E4-F1
#
_entry.id   AF-A0ABD0Q5E4-F1
#
_cell.length_a   1.000
_cell.length_b   1.000
_cell.length_c   1.000
_cell.angle_alpha   90.00
_cell.angle_beta   90.00
_cell.angle_gamma   90.00
#
_symmetry.space_group_name_H-M   'P 1'
#
loop_
_entity.id
_entity.type
_entity.pdbx_description
1 polymer ?
#
loop_
_entity_poly.entity_id
_entity_poly.type
_entity_poly.pdbx_seq_one_letter_code
_entity_poly.pdbx_strand_id
1 'polypeptide(L)'
;DGMENLLQVLVGLLSSDDINMLTCATGILSNLTCNNTRNKTQVTQSNGVEALIHTILRAGSKQDVIEPAVCALRHLTSRHPEAETAQNAVRMHYGIPAIVKLLNQPYYWPVVK
;
A
#
# COMPACT_ATOMS: atom_id res chain seq x y z
N ASP A 1 0.95 -12.39 -17.40
CA ASP A 1 1.50 -13.64 -16.81
C ASP A 1 2.60 -13.36 -15.79
N GLY A 2 3.86 -13.14 -16.16
CA GLY A 2 4.96 -13.01 -15.18
C GLY A 2 4.83 -11.84 -14.18
N MET A 3 4.41 -10.66 -14.65
CA MET A 3 4.22 -9.48 -13.79
C MET A 3 3.03 -9.64 -12.85
N GLU A 4 1.93 -10.23 -13.31
CA GLU A 4 0.72 -10.43 -12.49
C GLU A 4 1.02 -11.40 -11.35
N ASN A 5 1.72 -12.49 -11.63
CA ASN A 5 2.19 -13.43 -10.60
C ASN A 5 3.11 -12.75 -9.59
N LEU A 6 4.05 -11.92 -10.04
CA LEU A 6 4.93 -11.17 -9.14
C LEU A 6 4.12 -10.24 -8.22
N LEU A 7 3.18 -9.46 -8.77
CA LEU A 7 2.34 -8.56 -7.99
C LEU A 7 1.50 -9.31 -6.96
N GLN A 8 0.93 -10.45 -7.33
CA GLN A 8 0.16 -11.28 -6.40
C GLN A 8 1.03 -11.84 -5.27
N VAL A 9 2.25 -12.30 -5.57
CA VAL A 9 3.22 -12.75 -4.56
C VAL A 9 3.60 -11.61 -3.62
N LEU A 10 3.88 -10.42 -4.15
CA LEU A 10 4.23 -9.24 -3.34
C LEU A 10 3.08 -8.84 -2.41
N VAL A 11 1.83 -8.89 -2.89
CA VAL A 11 0.66 -8.65 -2.03
C VAL A 11 0.55 -9.71 -0.93
N GLY A 12 0.82 -10.99 -1.23
CA GLY A 12 0.87 -12.05 -0.22
C GLY A 12 1.93 -11.80 0.87
N LEU A 13 3.10 -11.31 0.48
CA LEU A 13 4.22 -11.00 1.40
C LEU A 13 3.90 -9.85 2.38
N LEU A 14 2.89 -9.02 2.12
CA LEU A 14 2.41 -7.99 3.06
C LEU A 14 1.83 -8.59 4.36
N SER A 15 1.51 -9.88 4.36
CA SER A 15 1.10 -10.63 5.57
C SER A 15 2.28 -11.14 6.41
N SER A 16 3.52 -11.07 5.91
CA SER A 16 4.70 -11.57 6.63
C SER A 16 4.91 -10.85 7.97
N ASP A 17 5.46 -11.56 8.94
CA ASP A 17 5.94 -10.98 10.22
C ASP A 17 7.41 -10.53 10.14
N ASP A 18 8.12 -10.88 9.06
CA ASP A 18 9.48 -10.41 8.81
C ASP A 18 9.46 -8.96 8.30
N ILE A 19 10.02 -8.06 9.10
CA ILE A 19 10.12 -6.64 8.78
C ILE A 19 10.88 -6.38 7.48
N ASN A 20 11.93 -7.16 7.18
CA ASN A 20 12.71 -7.00 5.96
C ASN A 20 11.88 -7.36 4.73
N MET A 21 11.06 -8.41 4.84
CA MET A 21 10.12 -8.78 3.78
C MET A 21 9.06 -7.69 3.58
N LEU A 22 8.51 -7.12 4.65
CA LEU A 22 7.54 -6.03 4.56
C LEU A 22 8.13 -4.79 3.89
N THR A 23 9.33 -4.37 4.31
CA THR A 23 10.04 -3.22 3.72
C THR A 23 10.28 -3.43 2.23
N CYS A 24 10.78 -4.61 1.84
CA CYS A 24 11.01 -4.94 0.44
C CYS A 24 9.70 -4.99 -0.36
N ALA A 25 8.68 -5.70 0.12
CA ALA A 25 7.42 -5.88 -0.59
C ALA A 25 6.70 -4.53 -0.80
N THR A 26 6.60 -3.71 0.25
CA THR A 26 5.99 -2.37 0.17
C THR A 26 6.77 -1.45 -0.77
N GLY A 27 8.11 -1.45 -0.70
CA GLY A 27 8.97 -0.66 -1.58
C GLY A 27 8.81 -1.05 -3.05
N ILE A 28 8.83 -2.35 -3.36
CA ILE A 28 8.63 -2.84 -4.73
C ILE A 28 7.23 -2.48 -5.23
N LEU A 29 6.18 -2.69 -4.44
CA LEU A 29 4.81 -2.33 -4.81
C LEU A 29 4.66 -0.83 -5.06
N SER A 30 5.26 0.02 -4.21
CA SER A 30 5.27 1.48 -4.38
C SER A 30 5.84 1.88 -5.75
N ASN A 31 6.99 1.29 -6.11
CA ASN A 31 7.65 1.56 -7.39
C ASN A 31 6.83 1.04 -8.58
N LEU A 32 6.37 -0.22 -8.52
CA LEU A 32 5.66 -0.86 -9.64
C LEU A 32 4.26 -0.27 -9.88
N THR A 33 3.63 0.32 -8.87
CA THR A 33 2.33 1.00 -9.01
C THR A 33 2.47 2.46 -9.44
N CYS A 34 3.66 3.04 -9.35
CA CYS A 34 3.90 4.42 -9.76
C CYS A 34 3.65 4.58 -11.27
N ASN A 35 2.70 5.45 -11.63
CA ASN A 35 2.34 5.76 -13.03
C ASN A 35 2.11 4.55 -13.96
N ASN A 36 1.66 3.41 -13.40
CA ASN A 36 1.38 2.20 -14.18
C ASN A 36 -0.06 1.72 -13.95
N THR A 37 -0.96 2.08 -14.86
CA THR A 37 -2.39 1.76 -14.79
C THR A 37 -2.65 0.25 -14.66
N ARG A 38 -1.95 -0.59 -15.44
CA ARG A 38 -2.13 -2.05 -15.40
C ARG A 38 -1.75 -2.63 -14.04
N ASN A 39 -0.60 -2.24 -13.51
CA ASN A 39 -0.14 -2.74 -12.20
C ASN A 39 -1.06 -2.27 -11.08
N LYS A 40 -1.53 -1.02 -11.14
CA LYS A 40 -2.50 -0.49 -10.16
C LYS A 40 -3.79 -1.32 -10.17
N THR A 41 -4.37 -1.55 -11.35
CA THR A 41 -5.57 -2.38 -11.50
C THR A 41 -5.36 -3.78 -10.94
N GLN A 42 -4.25 -4.44 -11.30
CA GLN A 42 -3.96 -5.79 -10.84
C GLN A 42 -3.81 -5.86 -9.30
N VAL A 43 -3.08 -4.93 -8.70
CA VAL A 43 -2.89 -4.89 -7.24
C VAL A 43 -4.22 -4.63 -6.54
N THR A 44 -5.05 -3.72 -7.06
CA THR A 44 -6.39 -3.47 -6.49
C THR A 44 -7.27 -4.73 -6.56
N GLN A 45 -7.30 -5.41 -7.70
CA GLN A 45 -8.07 -6.65 -7.88
C GLN A 45 -7.56 -7.82 -7.03
N SER A 46 -6.28 -7.80 -6.64
CA SER A 46 -5.65 -8.82 -5.79
C SER A 46 -5.77 -8.54 -4.28
N ASN A 47 -6.73 -7.72 -3.85
CA ASN A 47 -6.90 -7.26 -2.46
C ASN A 47 -5.68 -6.50 -1.90
N GLY A 48 -4.86 -5.90 -2.76
CA GLY A 48 -3.66 -5.18 -2.33
C GLY A 48 -3.95 -3.96 -1.44
N VAL A 49 -5.13 -3.33 -1.58
CA VAL A 49 -5.52 -2.19 -0.76
C VAL A 49 -5.72 -2.60 0.71
N GLU A 50 -6.46 -3.67 0.96
CA GLU A 50 -6.65 -4.22 2.31
C GLU A 50 -5.31 -4.63 2.91
N ALA A 51 -4.50 -5.37 2.15
CA ALA A 51 -3.19 -5.84 2.60
C ALA A 51 -2.28 -4.67 3.02
N LEU A 52 -2.20 -3.60 2.21
CA LEU A 52 -1.41 -2.42 2.53
C LEU A 52 -1.92 -1.69 3.79
N ILE A 53 -3.24 -1.60 4.00
CA ILE A 53 -3.81 -0.99 5.21
C ILE A 53 -3.45 -1.82 6.45
N HIS A 54 -3.59 -3.14 6.38
CA HIS A 54 -3.18 -4.03 7.46
C HIS A 54 -1.68 -3.94 7.74
N THR A 55 -0.84 -3.82 6.71
CA THR A 55 0.59 -3.56 6.87
C THR A 55 0.85 -2.25 7.61
N ILE A 56 0.18 -1.15 7.25
CA ILE A 56 0.33 0.15 7.93
C ILE A 56 -0.08 0.04 9.41
N LEU A 57 -1.22 -0.61 9.69
CA LEU A 57 -1.70 -0.82 11.06
C LEU A 57 -0.73 -1.66 11.90
N ARG A 58 -0.14 -2.71 11.32
CA ARG A 58 0.83 -3.61 11.98
C ARG A 58 2.22 -2.98 12.13
N ALA A 59 2.65 -2.14 11.20
CA ALA A 59 3.97 -1.53 11.20
C ALA A 59 4.19 -0.56 12.39
N GLY A 60 3.12 0.00 12.96
CA GLY A 60 3.20 0.88 14.12
C GLY A 60 3.89 2.21 13.80
N SER A 61 5.14 2.37 14.22
CA SER A 61 5.98 3.55 13.93
C SER A 61 7.15 3.27 12.98
N LYS A 62 7.19 2.08 12.35
CA LYS A 62 8.26 1.67 11.43
C LYS A 62 8.11 2.36 10.06
N GLN A 63 8.71 3.53 9.94
CA GLN A 63 8.54 4.40 8.77
C GLN A 63 9.04 3.78 7.46
N ASP A 64 10.06 2.93 7.53
CA ASP A 64 10.61 2.23 6.36
C ASP A 64 9.61 1.29 5.69
N VAL A 65 8.54 0.92 6.40
CA VAL A 65 7.40 0.14 5.88
C VAL A 65 6.21 1.05 5.57
N ILE A 66 5.93 2.02 6.44
CA ILE A 66 4.74 2.88 6.35
C ILE A 66 4.84 3.82 5.14
N GLU A 67 5.97 4.48 4.93
CA GLU A 67 6.16 5.42 3.82
C GLU A 67 5.90 4.77 2.46
N PRO A 68 6.51 3.63 2.12
CA PRO A 68 6.26 3.00 0.82
C PRO A 68 4.84 2.41 0.73
N ALA A 69 4.28 1.91 1.84
CA ALA A 69 2.90 1.42 1.84
C ALA A 69 1.88 2.54 1.57
N VAL A 70 2.04 3.71 2.18
CA VAL A 70 1.19 4.88 1.94
C VAL A 70 1.39 5.41 0.52
N CYS A 71 2.61 5.37 -0.02
CA CYS A 71 2.86 5.72 -1.41
C CYS A 71 2.14 4.79 -2.39
N ALA A 72 2.22 3.49 -2.17
CA ALA A 72 1.47 2.52 -2.96
C ALA A 72 -0.04 2.81 -2.87
N LEU A 73 -0.60 3.03 -1.67
CA LEU A 73 -2.02 3.40 -1.53
C LEU A 73 -2.38 4.67 -2.31
N ARG A 74 -1.57 5.73 -2.25
CA ARG A 74 -1.78 6.95 -3.06
C ARG A 74 -1.80 6.65 -4.57
N HIS A 75 -0.94 5.75 -5.03
CA HIS A 75 -0.92 5.34 -6.44
C HIS A 75 -2.18 4.56 -6.80
N LEU A 76 -2.62 3.64 -5.93
CA LEU A 76 -3.78 2.79 -6.14
C LEU A 76 -5.11 3.54 -6.02
N THR A 77 -5.18 4.69 -5.37
CA THR A 77 -6.42 5.47 -5.27
C THR A 77 -6.59 6.50 -6.40
N SER A 78 -5.75 6.46 -7.45
CA SER A 78 -5.79 7.48 -8.50
C SER A 78 -5.34 6.97 -9.90
N ARG A 79 -5.94 7.53 -10.95
CA ARG A 79 -5.50 7.39 -12.36
C ARG A 79 -5.45 5.94 -12.90
N HIS A 80 -6.46 5.13 -12.59
CA HIS A 80 -6.71 3.83 -13.23
C HIS A 80 -8.18 3.40 -13.06
N PRO A 81 -8.70 2.43 -13.85
CA PRO A 81 -10.12 2.05 -13.83
C PRO A 81 -10.66 1.62 -12.47
N GLU A 82 -9.85 0.99 -11.61
CA GLU A 82 -10.27 0.49 -10.29
C GLU A 82 -10.01 1.49 -9.15
N ALA A 83 -9.73 2.76 -9.47
CA ALA A 83 -9.39 3.76 -8.46
C ALA A 83 -10.54 4.02 -7.47
N GLU A 84 -11.78 4.06 -7.94
CA GLU A 84 -12.95 4.23 -7.06
C GLU A 84 -13.16 3.01 -6.16
N THR A 85 -12.99 1.79 -6.70
CA THR A 85 -12.96 0.54 -5.92
C THR A 85 -11.90 0.62 -4.82
N ALA A 86 -10.69 1.06 -5.15
CA ALA A 86 -9.60 1.21 -4.18
C ALA A 86 -9.90 2.26 -3.11
N GLN A 87 -10.48 3.42 -3.47
CA GLN A 87 -10.87 4.45 -2.52
C GLN A 87 -11.94 3.94 -1.54
N ASN A 88 -12.94 3.21 -2.05
CA ASN A 88 -13.94 2.56 -1.22
C ASN A 88 -13.33 1.51 -0.31
N ALA A 89 -12.41 0.68 -0.80
CA ALA A 89 -11.69 -0.30 0.01
C ALA A 89 -10.91 0.38 1.16
N VAL A 90 -10.25 1.52 0.92
CA VAL A 90 -9.60 2.29 2.01
C VAL A 90 -10.57 2.64 3.13
N ARG A 91 -11.80 3.06 2.80
CA ARG A 91 -12.83 3.32 3.80
C ARG A 91 -13.31 2.04 4.48
N MET A 92 -13.59 0.99 3.73
CA MET A 92 -14.17 -0.27 4.23
C MET A 92 -13.23 -1.03 5.16
N HIS A 93 -11.93 -0.97 4.93
CA HIS A 93 -10.91 -1.65 5.75
C HIS A 93 -10.31 -0.75 6.84
N TYR A 94 -11.06 0.26 7.31
CA TYR A 94 -10.63 1.18 8.38
C TYR A 94 -9.30 1.91 8.09
N GLY A 95 -8.98 2.13 6.82
CA GLY A 95 -7.77 2.84 6.39
C GLY A 95 -7.81 4.34 6.68
N ILE A 96 -8.99 4.98 6.68
CA ILE A 96 -9.12 6.42 6.94
C ILE A 96 -8.57 6.79 8.34
N PRO A 97 -9.04 6.20 9.46
CA PRO A 97 -8.46 6.49 10.77
C PRO A 97 -6.96 6.18 10.85
N ALA A 98 -6.51 5.09 10.22
CA ALA A 98 -5.11 4.68 10.20
C ALA A 98 -4.22 5.75 9.55
N ILE A 99 -4.61 6.22 8.36
CA ILE A 99 -3.87 7.22 7.59
C ILE A 99 -3.91 8.58 8.29
N VAL A 100 -5.07 9.00 8.82
CA VAL A 100 -5.18 10.28 9.56
C VAL A 100 -4.27 10.29 10.79
N LYS A 101 -4.12 9.15 11.50
CA LYS A 101 -3.21 9.05 12.65
C LYS A 101 -1.74 9.30 12.26
N LEU A 102 -1.34 9.01 11.02
CA LEU A 102 0.03 9.26 10.54
C LEU A 102 0.35 10.75 10.45
N LEU A 103 -0.66 11.62 10.26
CA LEU A 103 -0.48 13.07 10.22
C LEU A 103 -0.04 13.66 11.58
N ASN A 104 -0.27 12.93 12.67
CA ASN A 104 0.06 13.36 14.03
C ASN A 104 1.49 12.94 14.46
N GLN A 105 2.36 12.50 13.54
CA GLN A 105 3.74 12.13 13.84
C GLN A 105 4.64 13.39 13.85
N PRO A 106 5.16 13.83 15.02
CA PRO A 106 6.03 15.00 15.06
C PRO A 106 7.37 14.70 14.38
N TYR A 107 7.87 15.66 13.60
CA TYR A 107 9.19 15.66 12.94
C TYR A 107 9.40 14.65 11.79
N TYR A 108 8.34 14.09 11.18
CA TYR A 108 8.48 13.20 10.02
C TYR A 108 7.56 13.58 8.85
N TRP A 109 8.07 14.45 7.97
CA TRP A 109 7.38 14.93 6.77
C TRP A 109 7.24 13.94 5.60
N PRO A 110 8.10 12.92 5.40
CA PRO A 110 8.01 12.06 4.21
C PRO A 110 6.69 11.28 4.04
N VAL A 111 5.92 11.08 5.11
CA VAL A 111 4.62 10.37 5.07
C VAL A 111 3.45 11.31 4.81
N VAL A 112 3.64 12.62 5.01
CA VAL A 112 2.70 13.66 4.59
C VAL A 112 3.01 14.01 3.14
N LYS A 113 2.36 13.32 2.19
CA LYS A 113 2.52 13.53 0.75
C LYS A 113 1.25 14.03 0.09
#